data_AF-A0A940G772-F1
#
_entry.id   AF-A0A940G772-F1
#
_cell.length_a   1.000
_cell.length_b   1.000
_cell.length_c   1.000
_cell.angle_alpha   90.00
_cell.angle_beta   90.00
_cell.angle_gamma   90.00
#
_symmetry.space_group_name_H-M   'P 1'
#
loop_
_entity.id
_entity.type
_entity.pdbx_description
1 polymer ?
#
loop_
_entity_poly.entity_id
_entity_poly.type
_entity_poly.pdbx_seq_one_letter_code
_entity_poly.pdbx_strand_id
1 'polypeptide(L)'
;MSHHVAVAGLPASRKARLALVIGAFALPLASCGSDGGSAGSSGDVTIPVTSTPSPTPTPTPTPTPTPTPPSSPPPTSWTEVSALYDVQPDVASCNPGTLKDSVRQEFLNRLNALRALHGLAAVTYSSAENAQMDQSSLMQAVNRTLNHTPPTTWTCYTATGAQGAGSGNLIGGWGTSLPWSTEDDKLAGWMNERYSTNIGHRRWILDPFLGKTSYGRVAVRDSSGFRSDAATMKVFNFNVDPPPPASVPSFIAYPQGDYPIRYFGPTDILSFSAIVSSASRYANVNVSFANATIRVTGPSGDLPVTNQATDNIGYGIPNSLQWQVTGLQQNVSYTVRIAGVTGGTTSSYQYVFRIIP
;
A
#
# COMPACT_ATOMS: atom_id res chain seq x y z
N MET A 1 -9.57 -15.62 9.15
CA MET A 1 -9.91 -14.75 10.31
C MET A 1 -9.96 -13.33 9.78
N SER A 2 -11.16 -12.84 9.52
CA SER A 2 -11.42 -11.57 8.84
C SER A 2 -11.74 -10.50 9.89
N HIS A 3 -11.14 -9.32 9.78
CA HIS A 3 -11.37 -8.20 10.70
C HIS A 3 -11.59 -6.89 9.91
N HIS A 4 -12.85 -6.44 9.82
CA HIS A 4 -13.21 -5.05 9.49
C HIS A 4 -14.42 -4.65 10.35
N VAL A 5 -14.43 -3.40 10.85
CA VAL A 5 -15.50 -2.83 11.69
C VAL A 5 -16.05 -1.57 11.02
N ALA A 6 -17.36 -1.55 10.84
CA ALA A 6 -18.18 -0.39 10.53
C ALA A 6 -18.33 0.53 11.76
N VAL A 7 -18.47 1.83 11.56
CA VAL A 7 -18.73 2.79 12.66
C VAL A 7 -20.18 2.64 13.17
N ALA A 8 -20.38 1.89 14.28
CA ALA A 8 -21.25 2.20 15.44
C ALA A 8 -21.52 0.97 16.36
N GLY A 9 -21.25 1.10 17.68
CA GLY A 9 -21.88 0.35 18.79
C GLY A 9 -21.22 -0.97 19.31
N LEU A 10 -20.71 -0.97 20.55
CA LEU A 10 -20.27 -2.13 21.39
C LEU A 10 -21.47 -2.89 22.02
N PRO A 11 -21.35 -4.13 22.62
CA PRO A 11 -20.18 -5.01 22.83
C PRO A 11 -20.40 -6.56 22.57
N ALA A 12 -19.29 -7.30 22.80
CA ALA A 12 -19.17 -8.66 23.38
C ALA A 12 -18.69 -9.84 22.47
N SER A 13 -17.61 -10.46 22.96
CA SER A 13 -16.68 -11.40 22.32
C SER A 13 -17.04 -12.88 22.48
N ARG A 14 -16.74 -13.72 21.47
CA ARG A 14 -16.36 -15.14 21.66
C ARG A 14 -15.25 -15.57 20.71
N LYS A 15 -14.27 -16.30 21.25
CA LYS A 15 -13.05 -16.82 20.60
C LYS A 15 -13.37 -18.11 19.82
N ALA A 16 -12.78 -18.30 18.64
CA ALA A 16 -12.71 -19.59 17.97
C ALA A 16 -11.30 -19.86 17.43
N ARG A 17 -10.78 -21.06 17.73
CA ARG A 17 -9.44 -21.57 17.42
C ARG A 17 -9.39 -22.12 15.98
N LEU A 18 -8.29 -21.87 15.27
CA LEU A 18 -8.03 -22.35 13.90
C LEU A 18 -7.11 -23.57 13.95
N ALA A 19 -7.50 -24.66 13.30
CA ALA A 19 -6.68 -25.86 13.10
C ALA A 19 -6.03 -25.81 11.70
N LEU A 20 -4.73 -26.05 11.65
CA LEU A 20 -3.88 -26.05 10.45
C LEU A 20 -3.68 -27.50 9.99
N VAL A 21 -3.96 -27.80 8.71
CA VAL A 21 -3.61 -29.09 8.07
C VAL A 21 -2.52 -28.81 7.05
N ILE A 22 -1.33 -29.38 7.27
CA ILE A 22 -0.18 -29.34 6.36
C ILE A 22 -0.17 -30.66 5.57
N GLY A 23 -0.35 -30.58 4.25
CA GLY A 23 -0.14 -31.70 3.33
C GLY A 23 1.25 -31.62 2.72
N ALA A 24 2.14 -32.54 3.12
CA ALA A 24 3.44 -32.76 2.51
C ALA A 24 3.31 -33.73 1.32
N PHE A 25 3.91 -33.40 0.19
CA PHE A 25 4.16 -34.33 -0.91
C PHE A 25 5.67 -34.45 -1.12
N ALA A 26 6.17 -35.66 -0.93
CA ALA A 26 7.51 -36.11 -1.33
C ALA A 26 7.33 -37.23 -2.34
N LEU A 27 8.29 -37.38 -3.27
CA LEU A 27 8.71 -38.62 -3.98
C LEU A 27 9.85 -38.26 -4.99
N PRO A 28 10.68 -39.22 -5.48
CA PRO A 28 12.15 -39.15 -5.32
C PRO A 28 12.99 -39.45 -6.60
N LEU A 29 14.34 -39.32 -6.46
CA LEU A 29 15.50 -40.11 -7.01
C LEU A 29 15.52 -40.54 -8.52
N ALA A 30 16.62 -40.65 -9.28
CA ALA A 30 18.08 -40.57 -9.11
C ALA A 30 18.77 -40.69 -10.51
N SER A 31 20.11 -40.45 -10.55
CA SER A 31 21.17 -41.04 -11.42
C SER A 31 22.14 -39.92 -11.87
N CYS A 32 23.46 -39.84 -11.63
CA CYS A 32 24.64 -40.70 -11.40
C CYS A 32 25.59 -40.77 -12.63
N GLY A 33 26.87 -40.38 -12.40
CA GLY A 33 28.09 -40.67 -13.18
C GLY A 33 28.56 -39.56 -14.16
N SER A 34 29.85 -39.19 -14.30
CA SER A 34 31.13 -39.59 -13.67
C SER A 34 32.29 -38.68 -14.15
N ASP A 35 33.21 -38.35 -13.25
CA ASP A 35 34.68 -38.20 -13.31
C ASP A 35 35.46 -37.55 -14.49
N GLY A 36 36.42 -36.69 -14.11
CA GLY A 36 37.82 -36.80 -14.55
C GLY A 36 38.52 -35.53 -15.08
N GLY A 37 39.58 -35.07 -14.41
CA GLY A 37 40.68 -34.33 -15.05
C GLY A 37 41.26 -33.12 -14.29
N SER A 38 42.39 -33.33 -13.60
CA SER A 38 43.24 -32.29 -13.00
C SER A 38 44.36 -31.80 -13.92
N ALA A 39 44.85 -30.60 -13.59
CA ALA A 39 46.20 -30.05 -13.78
C ALA A 39 46.49 -29.18 -15.02
N GLY A 40 46.93 -27.95 -14.74
CA GLY A 40 47.47 -26.98 -15.69
C GLY A 40 47.85 -25.68 -14.98
N SER A 41 48.93 -25.73 -14.18
CA SER A 41 49.58 -24.56 -13.58
C SER A 41 50.23 -23.71 -14.67
N SER A 42 50.00 -22.39 -14.65
CA SER A 42 50.85 -21.41 -15.30
C SER A 42 50.89 -20.18 -14.41
N GLY A 43 52.02 -19.98 -13.75
CA GLY A 43 52.29 -18.80 -12.95
C GLY A 43 52.52 -17.61 -13.86
N ASP A 44 51.76 -16.54 -13.61
CA ASP A 44 52.01 -15.23 -14.19
C ASP A 44 52.41 -14.27 -13.06
N VAL A 45 53.56 -13.63 -13.23
CA VAL A 45 54.17 -12.75 -12.24
C VAL A 45 53.52 -11.38 -12.35
N THR A 46 52.62 -11.04 -11.42
CA THR A 46 51.99 -9.72 -11.35
C THR A 46 52.83 -8.74 -10.51
N ILE A 47 53.24 -7.64 -11.14
CA ILE A 47 53.91 -6.48 -10.54
C ILE A 47 52.90 -5.72 -9.67
N PRO A 48 53.25 -5.25 -8.45
CA PRO A 48 52.32 -4.47 -7.64
C PRO A 48 52.20 -3.04 -8.19
N VAL A 49 51.05 -2.73 -8.78
CA VAL A 49 50.66 -1.35 -9.14
C VAL A 49 49.97 -0.72 -7.93
N THR A 50 50.53 0.38 -7.42
CA THR A 50 49.95 1.19 -6.35
C THR A 50 48.66 1.86 -6.84
N SER A 51 47.51 1.46 -6.27
CA SER A 51 46.20 2.05 -6.57
C SER A 51 46.05 3.42 -5.93
N THR A 52 45.92 4.46 -6.75
CA THR A 52 45.52 5.81 -6.33
C THR A 52 44.09 5.79 -5.76
N PRO A 53 43.78 6.47 -4.64
CA PRO A 53 42.43 6.49 -4.09
C PRO A 53 41.45 7.16 -5.07
N SER A 54 40.35 6.45 -5.36
CA SER A 54 39.24 6.95 -6.17
C SER A 54 38.57 8.15 -5.47
N PRO A 55 38.22 9.23 -6.19
CA PRO A 55 37.52 10.36 -5.59
C PRO A 55 36.16 9.92 -5.03
N THR A 56 35.85 10.41 -3.83
CA THR A 56 34.55 10.24 -3.19
C THR A 56 33.45 10.80 -4.10
N PRO A 57 32.40 10.03 -4.45
CA PRO A 57 31.33 10.53 -5.30
C PRO A 57 30.63 11.72 -4.64
N THR A 58 30.53 12.82 -5.37
CA THR A 58 29.74 13.99 -4.98
C THR A 58 28.27 13.58 -4.88
N PRO A 59 27.55 13.92 -3.79
CA PRO A 59 26.13 13.57 -3.66
C PRO A 59 25.35 14.16 -4.83
N THR A 60 24.68 13.29 -5.59
CA THR A 60 23.74 13.68 -6.64
C THR A 60 22.58 14.43 -5.97
N PRO A 61 22.19 15.62 -6.46
CA PRO A 61 21.05 16.34 -5.91
C PRO A 61 19.79 15.46 -6.02
N THR A 62 19.14 15.24 -4.89
CA THR A 62 17.83 14.59 -4.83
C THR A 62 16.85 15.38 -5.70
N PRO A 63 16.14 14.76 -6.65
CA PRO A 63 15.18 15.47 -7.48
C PRO A 63 14.15 16.18 -6.61
N THR A 64 13.95 17.48 -6.86
CA THR A 64 12.89 18.26 -6.22
C THR A 64 11.54 17.62 -6.56
N PRO A 65 10.71 17.25 -5.57
CA PRO A 65 9.42 16.62 -5.85
C PRO A 65 8.57 17.55 -6.70
N THR A 66 7.95 17.00 -7.74
CA THR A 66 6.90 17.68 -8.50
C THR A 66 5.80 18.09 -7.51
N PRO A 67 5.31 19.35 -7.55
CA PRO A 67 4.29 19.80 -6.61
C PRO A 67 3.06 18.89 -6.67
N THR A 68 2.59 18.46 -5.51
CA THR A 68 1.32 17.74 -5.37
C THR A 68 0.23 18.56 -6.07
N PRO A 69 -0.55 17.98 -6.99
CA PRO A 69 -1.63 18.70 -7.63
C PRO A 69 -2.60 19.24 -6.55
N PRO A 70 -3.12 20.46 -6.69
CA PRO A 70 -4.02 21.03 -5.71
C PRO A 70 -5.20 20.07 -5.43
N SER A 71 -5.60 19.97 -4.17
CA SER A 71 -6.79 19.21 -3.79
C SER A 71 -8.00 19.78 -4.51
N SER A 72 -8.72 18.94 -5.26
CA SER A 72 -10.05 19.33 -5.75
C SER A 72 -10.94 19.53 -4.52
N PRO A 73 -11.73 20.61 -4.44
CA PRO A 73 -12.65 20.78 -3.33
C PRO A 73 -13.59 19.58 -3.25
N PRO A 74 -13.93 19.11 -2.04
CA PRO A 74 -14.89 18.04 -1.88
C PRO A 74 -16.24 18.45 -2.46
N PRO A 75 -17.01 17.49 -3.02
CA PRO A 75 -18.38 17.78 -3.40
C PRO A 75 -19.15 18.27 -2.17
N THR A 76 -20.15 19.11 -2.41
CA THR A 76 -21.04 19.72 -1.42
C THR A 76 -22.48 19.24 -1.62
N SER A 77 -22.78 18.58 -2.74
CA SER A 77 -24.12 18.11 -3.09
C SER A 77 -24.13 16.76 -3.80
N TRP A 78 -25.31 16.13 -3.85
CA TRP A 78 -25.52 14.91 -4.63
C TRP A 78 -25.35 15.13 -6.13
N THR A 79 -25.68 16.33 -6.62
CA THR A 79 -25.53 16.72 -8.02
C THR A 79 -24.08 16.62 -8.47
N GLU A 80 -23.14 17.07 -7.63
CA GLU A 80 -21.70 16.99 -7.93
C GLU A 80 -21.18 15.55 -7.87
N VAL A 81 -21.66 14.74 -6.93
CA VAL A 81 -21.33 13.30 -6.90
C VAL A 81 -21.90 12.57 -8.12
N SER A 82 -23.12 12.90 -8.53
CA SER A 82 -23.73 12.33 -9.74
C SER A 82 -22.93 12.73 -10.98
N ALA A 83 -22.37 13.94 -11.01
CA ALA A 83 -21.56 14.42 -12.11
C ALA A 83 -20.22 13.67 -12.30
N LEU A 84 -19.84 12.75 -11.39
CA LEU A 84 -18.68 11.88 -11.55
C LEU A 84 -18.87 10.79 -12.62
N TYR A 85 -20.10 10.56 -13.08
CA TYR A 85 -20.45 9.47 -13.99
C TYR A 85 -20.93 10.00 -15.34
N ASP A 86 -20.56 9.32 -16.42
CA ASP A 86 -21.18 9.47 -17.74
C ASP A 86 -22.52 8.72 -17.81
N VAL A 87 -22.59 7.57 -17.14
CA VAL A 87 -23.82 6.80 -16.94
C VAL A 87 -23.99 6.54 -15.45
N GLN A 88 -25.11 6.96 -14.88
CA GLN A 88 -25.34 6.79 -13.44
C GLN A 88 -25.39 5.30 -13.05
N PRO A 89 -24.90 4.94 -11.85
CA PRO A 89 -25.14 3.62 -11.29
C PRO A 89 -26.64 3.35 -11.13
N ASP A 90 -27.07 2.13 -11.44
CA ASP A 90 -28.44 1.68 -11.27
C ASP A 90 -28.46 0.38 -10.45
N VAL A 91 -28.94 0.50 -9.21
CA VAL A 91 -29.03 -0.61 -8.27
C VAL A 91 -30.09 -1.64 -8.70
N ALA A 92 -31.17 -1.22 -9.37
CA ALA A 92 -32.27 -2.11 -9.73
C ALA A 92 -31.85 -3.11 -10.82
N SER A 93 -31.02 -2.69 -11.76
CA SER A 93 -30.45 -3.55 -12.81
C SER A 93 -29.05 -4.08 -12.48
N CYS A 94 -28.52 -3.79 -11.29
CA CYS A 94 -27.16 -4.11 -10.89
C CYS A 94 -26.08 -3.59 -11.86
N ASN A 95 -26.29 -2.39 -12.39
CA ASN A 95 -25.35 -1.70 -13.24
C ASN A 95 -24.48 -0.74 -12.41
N PRO A 96 -23.14 -0.89 -12.39
CA PRO A 96 -22.26 0.03 -11.67
C PRO A 96 -22.22 1.44 -12.29
N GLY A 97 -22.78 1.62 -13.49
CA GLY A 97 -22.66 2.85 -14.26
C GLY A 97 -21.32 2.94 -14.98
N THR A 98 -21.04 4.13 -15.51
CA THR A 98 -19.77 4.46 -16.18
C THR A 98 -19.15 5.64 -15.44
N LEU A 99 -18.15 5.37 -14.60
CA LEU A 99 -17.34 6.43 -13.99
C LEU A 99 -16.57 7.16 -15.09
N LYS A 100 -16.47 8.49 -15.00
CA LYS A 100 -15.72 9.29 -15.97
C LYS A 100 -14.24 8.94 -15.97
N ASP A 101 -13.63 8.96 -17.14
CA ASP A 101 -12.19 8.79 -17.27
C ASP A 101 -11.40 9.91 -16.58
N SER A 102 -11.93 11.13 -16.53
CA SER A 102 -11.30 12.24 -15.79
C SER A 102 -11.15 11.93 -14.30
N VAL A 103 -12.11 11.25 -13.68
CA VAL A 103 -12.05 10.85 -12.26
C VAL A 103 -10.97 9.78 -12.06
N ARG A 104 -10.87 8.82 -12.98
CA ARG A 104 -9.83 7.77 -12.95
C ARG A 104 -8.43 8.35 -13.12
N GLN A 105 -8.26 9.30 -14.04
CA GLN A 105 -6.99 9.99 -14.25
C GLN A 105 -6.63 10.90 -13.08
N GLU A 106 -7.61 11.58 -12.47
CA GLU A 106 -7.37 12.33 -11.23
C GLU A 106 -6.85 11.42 -10.11
N PHE A 107 -7.51 10.28 -9.88
CA PHE A 107 -7.06 9.29 -8.89
C PHE A 107 -5.63 8.81 -9.18
N LEU A 108 -5.33 8.45 -10.44
CA LEU A 108 -4.00 8.02 -10.86
C LEU A 108 -2.94 9.10 -10.57
N ASN A 109 -3.23 10.35 -10.90
CA ASN A 109 -2.30 11.47 -10.68
C ASN A 109 -2.02 11.67 -9.18
N ARG A 110 -3.05 11.58 -8.33
CA ARG A 110 -2.91 11.68 -6.87
C ARG A 110 -2.10 10.53 -6.30
N LEU A 111 -2.38 9.29 -6.74
CA LEU A 111 -1.62 8.12 -6.36
C LEU A 111 -0.14 8.25 -6.74
N ASN A 112 0.15 8.72 -7.95
CA ASN A 112 1.53 8.89 -8.42
C ASN A 112 2.25 10.03 -7.69
N ALA A 113 1.56 11.14 -7.38
CA ALA A 113 2.14 12.21 -6.56
C ALA A 113 2.47 11.71 -5.14
N LEU A 114 1.57 10.94 -4.52
CA LEU A 114 1.81 10.31 -3.23
C LEU A 114 3.00 9.36 -3.27
N ARG A 115 3.08 8.49 -4.30
CA ARG A 115 4.20 7.55 -4.49
C ARG A 115 5.53 8.27 -4.70
N ALA A 116 5.53 9.43 -5.38
CA ALA A 116 6.72 10.24 -5.57
C ALA A 116 7.33 10.76 -4.25
N LEU A 117 6.52 11.00 -3.20
CA LEU A 117 7.01 11.33 -1.86
C LEU A 117 7.91 10.24 -1.26
N HIS A 118 7.81 9.02 -1.79
CA HIS A 118 8.59 7.86 -1.35
C HIS A 118 9.69 7.44 -2.34
N GLY A 119 9.95 8.24 -3.37
CA GLY A 119 10.90 7.88 -4.43
C GLY A 119 10.45 6.66 -5.25
N LEU A 120 9.16 6.34 -5.25
CA LEU A 120 8.61 5.22 -5.99
C LEU A 120 8.30 5.61 -7.43
N ALA A 121 8.51 4.67 -8.36
CA ALA A 121 8.10 4.84 -9.74
C ALA A 121 6.58 5.02 -9.84
N ALA A 122 6.17 5.87 -10.78
CA ALA A 122 4.78 6.06 -11.14
C ALA A 122 4.18 4.74 -11.66
N VAL A 123 2.93 4.48 -11.29
CA VAL A 123 2.15 3.38 -11.83
C VAL A 123 1.43 3.82 -13.09
N THR A 124 1.20 2.88 -14.00
CA THR A 124 0.37 3.09 -15.18
C THR A 124 -1.10 2.74 -14.89
N TYR A 125 -2.03 3.36 -15.62
CA TYR A 125 -3.44 2.99 -15.52
C TYR A 125 -3.74 1.78 -16.40
N SER A 126 -4.50 0.83 -15.88
CA SER A 126 -4.88 -0.40 -16.56
C SER A 126 -6.39 -0.47 -16.69
N SER A 127 -6.90 -0.16 -17.89
CA SER A 127 -8.34 -0.22 -18.17
C SER A 127 -8.89 -1.66 -18.21
N ALA A 128 -8.01 -2.65 -18.37
CA ALA A 128 -8.35 -4.07 -18.40
C ALA A 128 -9.02 -4.57 -17.09
N GLU A 129 -8.81 -3.86 -15.98
CA GLU A 129 -9.38 -4.19 -14.67
C GLU A 129 -10.56 -3.29 -14.27
N ASN A 130 -11.00 -2.34 -15.13
CA ASN A 130 -12.10 -1.41 -14.80
C ASN A 130 -13.38 -2.17 -14.40
N ALA A 131 -13.75 -3.20 -15.16
CA ALA A 131 -14.94 -3.99 -14.86
C ALA A 131 -14.86 -4.67 -13.47
N GLN A 132 -13.67 -5.11 -13.05
CA GLN A 132 -13.47 -5.68 -11.71
C GLN A 132 -13.67 -4.60 -10.63
N MET A 133 -13.13 -3.40 -10.85
CA MET A 133 -13.20 -2.31 -9.86
C MET A 133 -14.59 -1.71 -9.74
N ASP A 134 -15.26 -1.46 -10.88
CA ASP A 134 -16.60 -0.88 -10.92
C ASP A 134 -17.63 -1.83 -10.29
N GLN A 135 -17.59 -3.12 -10.63
CA GLN A 135 -18.50 -4.13 -10.07
C GLN A 135 -18.19 -4.43 -8.60
N SER A 136 -16.92 -4.45 -8.20
CA SER A 136 -16.54 -4.53 -6.78
C SER A 136 -17.16 -3.37 -5.99
N SER A 137 -16.95 -2.14 -6.45
CA SER A 137 -17.47 -0.95 -5.79
C SER A 137 -19.00 -0.94 -5.71
N LEU A 138 -19.71 -1.40 -6.74
CA LEU A 138 -21.17 -1.59 -6.68
C LEU A 138 -21.55 -2.58 -5.57
N MET A 139 -20.96 -3.78 -5.55
CA MET A 139 -21.26 -4.80 -4.54
C MET A 139 -21.05 -4.27 -3.12
N GLN A 140 -19.94 -3.58 -2.86
CA GLN A 140 -19.67 -2.99 -1.56
C GLN A 140 -20.69 -1.91 -1.19
N ALA A 141 -21.05 -1.05 -2.16
CA ALA A 141 -22.00 0.04 -1.94
C ALA A 141 -23.42 -0.47 -1.65
N VAL A 142 -23.93 -1.42 -2.43
CA VAL A 142 -25.31 -1.90 -2.29
C VAL A 142 -25.51 -2.76 -1.05
N ASN A 143 -24.50 -3.55 -0.67
CA ASN A 143 -24.55 -4.39 0.53
C ASN A 143 -24.10 -3.66 1.80
N ARG A 144 -23.66 -2.40 1.68
CA ARG A 144 -23.29 -1.52 2.79
C ARG A 144 -22.28 -2.18 3.74
N THR A 145 -21.36 -2.92 3.15
CA THR A 145 -20.36 -3.74 3.84
C THR A 145 -19.14 -3.82 2.94
N LEU A 146 -17.93 -3.69 3.52
CA LEU A 146 -16.69 -3.98 2.79
C LEU A 146 -16.28 -5.42 3.05
N ASN A 147 -16.06 -6.19 1.99
CA ASN A 147 -15.58 -7.56 2.10
C ASN A 147 -14.69 -7.93 0.91
N HIS A 148 -13.46 -8.38 1.19
CA HIS A 148 -12.54 -8.89 0.17
C HIS A 148 -12.94 -10.27 -0.38
N THR A 149 -13.79 -11.02 0.32
CA THR A 149 -14.36 -12.29 -0.12
C THR A 149 -15.89 -12.21 -0.06
N PRO A 150 -16.52 -11.41 -0.94
CA PRO A 150 -17.97 -11.22 -0.90
C PRO A 150 -18.67 -12.56 -1.14
N PRO A 151 -19.64 -12.96 -0.29
CA PRO A 151 -20.40 -14.19 -0.52
C PRO A 151 -21.29 -14.04 -1.76
N THR A 152 -21.54 -15.16 -2.45
CA THR A 152 -22.37 -15.20 -3.66
C THR A 152 -23.83 -14.80 -3.41
N THR A 153 -24.26 -14.70 -2.14
CA THR A 153 -25.60 -14.27 -1.72
C THR A 153 -25.77 -12.75 -1.66
N TRP A 154 -24.71 -11.98 -1.92
CA TRP A 154 -24.80 -10.52 -1.95
C TRP A 154 -25.68 -10.00 -3.09
N THR A 155 -26.40 -8.93 -2.82
CA THR A 155 -27.12 -8.19 -3.87
C THR A 155 -26.11 -7.70 -4.90
N CYS A 156 -26.45 -7.84 -6.18
CA CYS A 156 -25.58 -7.53 -7.32
C CYS A 156 -24.23 -8.27 -7.32
N TYR A 157 -24.18 -9.45 -6.71
CA TYR A 157 -22.98 -10.28 -6.76
C TYR A 157 -22.60 -10.62 -8.20
N THR A 158 -21.32 -10.46 -8.51
CA THR A 158 -20.71 -10.97 -9.74
C THR A 158 -19.36 -11.60 -9.42
N ALA A 159 -18.98 -12.62 -10.19
CA ALA A 159 -17.64 -13.23 -10.05
C ALA A 159 -16.53 -12.21 -10.38
N THR A 160 -16.74 -11.36 -11.38
CA THR A 160 -15.81 -10.29 -11.78
C THR A 160 -15.63 -9.24 -10.68
N GLY A 161 -16.72 -8.78 -10.06
CA GLY A 161 -16.64 -7.91 -8.88
C GLY A 161 -15.95 -8.59 -7.70
N ALA A 162 -16.18 -9.89 -7.48
CA ALA A 162 -15.55 -10.64 -6.39
C ALA A 162 -14.02 -10.77 -6.58
N GLN A 163 -13.57 -10.95 -7.83
CA GLN A 163 -12.15 -10.87 -8.17
C GLN A 163 -11.59 -9.48 -7.86
N GLY A 164 -12.33 -8.42 -8.22
CA GLY A 164 -11.94 -7.04 -7.89
C GLY A 164 -11.81 -6.82 -6.39
N ALA A 165 -12.80 -7.26 -5.61
CA ALA A 165 -12.79 -7.14 -4.16
C ALA A 165 -11.63 -7.90 -3.51
N GLY A 166 -11.33 -9.11 -4.00
CA GLY A 166 -10.25 -9.94 -3.48
C GLY A 166 -8.84 -9.50 -3.87
N SER A 167 -8.70 -8.53 -4.78
CA SER A 167 -7.41 -8.09 -5.33
C SER A 167 -7.20 -6.58 -5.32
N GLY A 168 -8.09 -5.86 -4.64
CA GLY A 168 -8.05 -4.41 -4.54
C GLY A 168 -8.17 -3.92 -3.12
N ASN A 169 -7.66 -2.72 -2.87
CA ASN A 169 -7.95 -1.97 -1.65
C ASN A 169 -9.41 -1.52 -1.68
N LEU A 170 -10.11 -1.67 -0.57
CA LEU A 170 -11.53 -1.36 -0.44
C LEU A 170 -11.73 -0.18 0.51
N ILE A 171 -12.64 0.72 0.16
CA ILE A 171 -13.10 1.77 1.06
C ILE A 171 -14.57 2.07 0.81
N GLY A 172 -15.30 2.50 1.84
CA GLY A 172 -16.66 2.95 1.66
C GLY A 172 -17.31 3.42 2.95
N GLY A 173 -18.47 4.06 2.80
CA GLY A 173 -19.30 4.52 3.89
C GLY A 173 -20.75 4.67 3.45
N TRP A 174 -21.66 4.65 4.43
CA TRP A 174 -23.11 4.60 4.17
C TRP A 174 -23.86 5.31 5.29
N GLY A 175 -24.93 6.03 4.96
CA GLY A 175 -25.74 6.78 5.92
C GLY A 175 -26.45 7.99 5.31
N THR A 176 -27.42 8.56 6.02
CA THR A 176 -28.09 9.81 5.64
C THR A 176 -27.14 11.02 5.77
N SER A 177 -26.29 11.02 6.80
CA SER A 177 -25.28 12.06 7.07
C SER A 177 -23.87 11.71 6.56
N LEU A 178 -23.76 10.83 5.55
CA LEU A 178 -22.46 10.44 4.98
C LEU A 178 -21.67 11.68 4.49
N PRO A 179 -20.44 11.93 4.96
CA PRO A 179 -19.65 13.04 4.43
C PRO A 179 -19.40 12.89 2.94
N TRP A 180 -19.38 14.03 2.23
CA TRP A 180 -18.95 14.04 0.85
C TRP A 180 -17.45 13.75 0.77
N SER A 181 -17.03 12.97 -0.23
CA SER A 181 -15.63 12.56 -0.38
C SER A 181 -15.15 12.70 -1.83
N THR A 182 -13.90 13.10 -1.97
CA THR A 182 -13.11 13.11 -3.20
C THR A 182 -12.35 11.80 -3.37
N GLU A 183 -11.72 11.63 -4.52
CA GLU A 183 -10.74 10.56 -4.74
C GLU A 183 -9.52 10.70 -3.82
N ASP A 184 -9.16 11.94 -3.49
CA ASP A 184 -8.09 12.28 -2.55
C ASP A 184 -8.42 11.87 -1.11
N ASP A 185 -9.69 12.03 -0.69
CA ASP A 185 -10.14 11.61 0.66
C ASP A 185 -10.05 10.10 0.80
N LYS A 186 -10.37 9.36 -0.26
CA LYS A 186 -10.31 7.91 -0.29
C LYS A 186 -8.87 7.41 -0.25
N LEU A 187 -7.99 8.03 -1.04
CA LEU A 187 -6.56 7.78 -1.00
C LEU A 187 -5.97 8.07 0.38
N ALA A 188 -6.32 9.22 0.98
CA ALA A 188 -5.92 9.57 2.33
C ALA A 188 -6.41 8.56 3.37
N GLY A 189 -7.66 8.08 3.26
CA GLY A 189 -8.22 7.05 4.14
C GLY A 189 -7.44 5.74 4.10
N TRP A 190 -7.03 5.28 2.92
CA TRP A 190 -6.16 4.11 2.78
C TRP A 190 -4.75 4.33 3.32
N MET A 191 -4.24 5.56 3.27
CA MET A 191 -2.92 5.86 3.80
C MET A 191 -2.90 6.00 5.31
N ASN A 192 -3.85 6.73 5.91
CA ASN A 192 -3.85 6.99 7.35
C ASN A 192 -4.34 5.79 8.18
N GLU A 193 -5.12 4.88 7.59
CA GLU A 193 -5.58 3.62 8.20
C GLU A 193 -6.36 3.84 9.52
N ARG A 194 -6.93 5.03 9.74
CA ARG A 194 -7.60 5.41 11.01
C ARG A 194 -8.81 4.54 11.35
N TYR A 195 -9.38 3.89 10.35
CA TYR A 195 -10.55 3.02 10.47
C TYR A 195 -10.24 1.56 10.10
N SER A 196 -8.95 1.21 10.04
CA SER A 196 -8.48 -0.14 9.75
C SER A 196 -7.79 -0.78 10.95
N THR A 197 -7.84 -2.11 11.02
CA THR A 197 -7.13 -2.88 12.06
C THR A 197 -5.73 -3.33 11.60
N ASN A 198 -5.38 -3.04 10.34
CA ASN A 198 -4.08 -3.33 9.74
C ASN A 198 -3.69 -2.20 8.76
N ILE A 199 -2.43 -2.16 8.34
CA ILE A 199 -1.93 -1.16 7.37
C ILE A 199 -1.85 -1.72 5.94
N GLY A 200 -2.66 -2.72 5.61
CA GLY A 200 -2.58 -3.45 4.34
C GLY A 200 -2.77 -2.55 3.12
N HIS A 201 -3.67 -1.57 3.20
CA HIS A 201 -3.95 -0.68 2.07
C HIS A 201 -2.73 0.18 1.75
N ARG A 202 -2.14 0.80 2.79
CA ARG A 202 -0.91 1.58 2.68
C ARG A 202 0.23 0.76 2.09
N ARG A 203 0.41 -0.47 2.58
CA ARG A 203 1.52 -1.34 2.12
C ARG A 203 1.39 -1.70 0.64
N TRP A 204 0.16 -1.90 0.14
CA TRP A 204 -0.07 -2.08 -1.29
C TRP A 204 0.17 -0.79 -2.10
N ILE A 205 -0.30 0.36 -1.62
CA ILE A 205 -0.10 1.65 -2.29
C ILE A 205 1.39 2.00 -2.41
N LEU A 206 2.18 1.69 -1.38
CA LEU A 206 3.61 1.93 -1.33
C LEU A 206 4.46 0.74 -1.77
N ASP A 207 3.86 -0.31 -2.35
CA ASP A 207 4.63 -1.42 -2.92
C ASP A 207 5.47 -0.89 -4.09
N PRO A 208 6.82 -0.94 -4.04
CA PRO A 208 7.65 -0.56 -5.18
C PRO A 208 7.43 -1.46 -6.40
N PHE A 209 6.88 -2.67 -6.20
CA PHE A 209 6.54 -3.61 -7.27
C PHE A 209 5.12 -3.41 -7.83
N LEU A 210 4.35 -2.44 -7.31
CA LEU A 210 3.13 -1.99 -7.97
C LEU A 210 3.55 -1.20 -9.21
N GLY A 211 3.36 -1.77 -10.40
CA GLY A 211 3.70 -1.11 -11.69
C GLY A 211 2.48 -0.56 -12.45
N LYS A 212 1.27 -0.97 -12.06
CA LYS A 212 0.02 -0.48 -12.63
C LYS A 212 -1.11 -0.50 -11.61
N THR A 213 -2.21 0.19 -11.89
CA THR A 213 -3.43 0.23 -11.06
C THR A 213 -4.68 0.37 -11.93
N SER A 214 -5.84 0.15 -11.32
CA SER A 214 -7.16 0.49 -11.87
C SER A 214 -8.03 0.98 -10.71
N TYR A 215 -9.09 1.71 -11.03
CA TYR A 215 -9.93 2.38 -10.05
C TYR A 215 -11.40 2.43 -10.47
N GLY A 216 -12.28 2.13 -9.51
CA GLY A 216 -13.72 2.22 -9.67
C GLY A 216 -14.37 2.71 -8.39
N ARG A 217 -15.42 3.53 -8.54
CA ARG A 217 -16.19 4.12 -7.45
C ARG A 217 -17.66 4.01 -7.81
N VAL A 218 -18.49 3.62 -6.84
CA VAL A 218 -19.95 3.61 -6.98
C VAL A 218 -20.56 4.33 -5.78
N ALA A 219 -21.27 5.40 -6.08
CA ALA A 219 -22.05 6.16 -5.13
C ALA A 219 -23.52 6.08 -5.52
N VAL A 220 -24.39 5.71 -4.57
CA VAL A 220 -25.84 5.60 -4.77
C VAL A 220 -26.59 6.36 -3.67
N ARG A 221 -27.77 6.87 -4.01
CA ARG A 221 -28.67 7.58 -3.09
C ARG A 221 -30.10 7.10 -3.31
N ASP A 222 -30.81 6.76 -2.25
CA ASP A 222 -32.23 6.40 -2.32
C ASP A 222 -33.15 7.60 -2.07
N SER A 223 -34.46 7.40 -2.23
CA SER A 223 -35.48 8.43 -2.05
C SER A 223 -35.57 8.98 -0.62
N SER A 224 -35.08 8.22 0.38
CA SER A 224 -35.02 8.67 1.77
C SER A 224 -33.83 9.60 2.02
N GLY A 225 -32.95 9.77 1.04
CA GLY A 225 -31.71 10.52 1.16
C GLY A 225 -30.56 9.73 1.77
N PHE A 226 -30.75 8.42 2.04
CA PHE A 226 -29.67 7.54 2.46
C PHE A 226 -28.66 7.41 1.31
N ARG A 227 -27.38 7.56 1.62
CA ARG A 227 -26.28 7.47 0.66
C ARG A 227 -25.38 6.30 0.99
N SER A 228 -24.78 5.74 -0.05
CA SER A 228 -23.72 4.75 0.03
C SER A 228 -22.67 5.12 -1.01
N ASP A 229 -21.39 5.08 -0.64
CA ASP A 229 -20.28 5.41 -1.52
C ASP A 229 -19.13 4.47 -1.21
N ALA A 230 -18.74 3.65 -2.20
CA ALA A 230 -17.64 2.70 -2.07
C ALA A 230 -16.71 2.78 -3.28
N ALA A 231 -15.43 2.48 -3.05
CA ALA A 231 -14.42 2.45 -4.08
C ALA A 231 -13.46 1.27 -3.91
N THR A 232 -12.89 0.86 -5.04
CA THR A 232 -11.94 -0.25 -5.15
C THR A 232 -10.75 0.20 -5.99
N MET A 233 -9.54 0.03 -5.48
CA MET A 233 -8.29 0.25 -6.21
C MET A 233 -7.57 -1.09 -6.44
N LYS A 234 -7.24 -1.44 -7.67
CA LYS A 234 -6.54 -2.69 -8.01
C LYS A 234 -5.08 -2.63 -7.54
N VAL A 235 -4.61 -3.66 -6.83
CA VAL A 235 -3.25 -3.67 -6.25
C VAL A 235 -2.43 -4.93 -6.53
N PHE A 236 -3.05 -6.06 -6.89
CA PHE A 236 -2.34 -7.28 -7.30
C PHE A 236 -3.24 -8.18 -8.17
N ASN A 237 -2.72 -9.31 -8.66
CA ASN A 237 -3.44 -10.25 -9.55
C ASN A 237 -4.03 -9.56 -10.78
N PHE A 238 -3.19 -8.83 -11.51
CA PHE A 238 -3.59 -8.19 -12.75
C PHE A 238 -3.73 -9.22 -13.87
N ASN A 239 -4.48 -8.88 -14.93
CA ASN A 239 -4.62 -9.78 -16.09
C ASN A 239 -3.26 -10.04 -16.77
N VAL A 240 -2.39 -9.03 -16.74
CA VAL A 240 -0.99 -9.10 -17.17
C VAL A 240 -0.18 -8.34 -16.14
N ASP A 241 0.71 -9.01 -15.43
CA ASP A 241 1.54 -8.37 -14.42
C ASP A 241 2.52 -7.37 -15.07
N PRO A 242 2.77 -6.22 -14.42
CA PRO A 242 3.81 -5.31 -14.88
C PRO A 242 5.20 -5.94 -14.73
N PRO A 243 6.19 -5.55 -15.55
CA PRO A 243 7.57 -5.96 -15.30
C PRO A 243 8.06 -5.43 -13.94
N PRO A 244 9.07 -6.05 -13.33
CA PRO A 244 9.72 -5.50 -12.15
C PRO A 244 10.20 -4.06 -12.39
N PRO A 245 10.14 -3.19 -11.37
CA PRO A 245 10.59 -1.80 -11.49
C PRO A 245 12.10 -1.76 -11.81
N ALA A 246 12.50 -0.81 -12.67
CA ALA A 246 13.91 -0.62 -13.05
C ALA A 246 14.80 -0.24 -11.85
N SER A 247 14.23 0.47 -10.88
CA SER A 247 14.89 0.84 -9.63
C SER A 247 13.89 0.85 -8.49
N VAL A 248 14.38 0.52 -7.30
CA VAL A 248 13.62 0.59 -6.04
C VAL A 248 14.48 1.33 -5.01
N PRO A 249 13.88 2.11 -4.09
CA PRO A 249 14.63 2.69 -2.98
C PRO A 249 15.16 1.58 -2.06
N SER A 250 16.11 1.90 -1.18
CA SER A 250 16.67 0.94 -0.21
C SER A 250 15.70 0.60 0.93
N PHE A 251 14.69 1.45 1.15
CA PHE A 251 13.62 1.24 2.10
C PHE A 251 12.39 2.07 1.71
N ILE A 252 11.25 1.74 2.32
CA ILE A 252 10.03 2.54 2.29
C ILE A 252 9.70 2.91 3.73
N ALA A 253 9.65 4.21 4.02
CA ALA A 253 9.29 4.74 5.31
C ALA A 253 8.03 5.60 5.18
N TYR A 254 7.10 5.45 6.12
CA TYR A 254 5.88 6.23 6.16
C TYR A 254 5.68 6.83 7.57
N PRO A 255 5.60 8.16 7.69
CA PRO A 255 5.93 9.17 6.67
C PRO A 255 7.46 9.23 6.38
N GLN A 256 7.86 9.94 5.33
CA GLN A 256 9.26 10.33 5.08
C GLN A 256 9.36 11.70 4.41
N GLY A 257 10.46 12.41 4.64
CA GLY A 257 10.65 13.76 4.11
C GLY A 257 9.58 14.75 4.58
N ASP A 258 9.33 15.77 3.77
CA ASP A 258 8.16 16.63 3.97
C ASP A 258 6.90 15.88 3.53
N TYR A 259 6.03 15.57 4.50
CA TYR A 259 4.87 14.72 4.30
C TYR A 259 3.57 15.47 4.58
N PRO A 260 2.62 15.54 3.62
CA PRO A 260 1.39 16.28 3.82
C PRO A 260 0.54 15.73 4.97
N ILE A 261 0.04 16.62 5.83
CA ILE A 261 -0.92 16.33 6.91
C ILE A 261 -2.16 15.60 6.38
N ARG A 262 -2.48 15.85 5.10
CA ARG A 262 -3.53 15.19 4.35
C ARG A 262 -3.41 13.67 4.37
N TYR A 263 -2.19 13.15 4.26
CA TYR A 263 -1.93 11.72 4.21
C TYR A 263 -1.49 11.17 5.56
N PHE A 264 -0.80 11.95 6.40
CA PHE A 264 -0.33 11.51 7.72
C PHE A 264 -0.54 12.57 8.80
N GLY A 265 -1.34 12.22 9.81
CA GLY A 265 -1.58 13.01 11.02
C GLY A 265 -0.71 12.60 12.21
N PRO A 266 -0.62 13.46 13.25
CA PRO A 266 0.22 13.23 14.43
C PRO A 266 -0.02 11.95 15.21
N THR A 267 -1.18 11.33 15.07
CA THR A 267 -1.58 10.11 15.80
C THR A 267 -1.57 8.85 14.92
N ASP A 268 -1.29 9.01 13.63
CA ASP A 268 -1.36 7.91 12.67
C ASP A 268 -0.18 6.95 12.86
N ILE A 269 -0.39 5.69 12.53
CA ILE A 269 0.64 4.63 12.67
C ILE A 269 1.76 4.90 11.67
N LEU A 270 3.02 4.84 12.11
CA LEU A 270 4.20 4.84 11.26
C LEU A 270 4.51 3.43 10.77
N SER A 271 5.13 3.31 9.60
CA SER A 271 5.54 2.01 9.06
C SER A 271 6.84 2.06 8.28
N PHE A 272 7.56 0.95 8.27
CA PHE A 272 8.84 0.80 7.59
C PHE A 272 8.99 -0.59 6.95
N SER A 273 9.57 -0.63 5.75
CA SER A 273 9.99 -1.84 5.05
C SER A 273 11.40 -1.65 4.49
N ALA A 274 12.27 -2.65 4.61
CA ALA A 274 13.59 -2.63 3.99
C ALA A 274 13.57 -3.39 2.66
N ILE A 275 14.36 -2.92 1.70
CA ILE A 275 14.45 -3.50 0.37
C ILE A 275 15.88 -3.97 0.14
N VAL A 276 16.02 -5.27 -0.08
CA VAL A 276 17.29 -5.97 -0.31
C VAL A 276 17.43 -6.49 -1.74
N SER A 277 16.33 -6.56 -2.47
CA SER A 277 16.31 -7.03 -3.86
C SER A 277 15.20 -6.35 -4.66
N SER A 278 15.56 -5.92 -5.87
CA SER A 278 14.64 -5.43 -6.91
C SER A 278 14.07 -6.55 -7.78
N ALA A 279 14.43 -7.82 -7.54
CA ALA A 279 14.01 -8.93 -8.39
C ALA A 279 12.51 -9.23 -8.27
N SER A 280 11.98 -9.22 -7.04
CA SER A 280 10.54 -9.36 -6.77
C SER A 280 10.21 -8.91 -5.35
N ARG A 281 8.93 -8.62 -5.06
CA ARG A 281 8.48 -8.30 -3.68
C ARG A 281 8.89 -9.39 -2.69
N TYR A 282 8.75 -10.66 -3.05
CA TYR A 282 9.03 -11.80 -2.16
C TYR A 282 10.52 -12.09 -1.97
N ALA A 283 11.39 -11.57 -2.83
CA ALA A 283 12.84 -11.63 -2.61
C ALA A 283 13.27 -10.85 -1.34
N ASN A 284 12.36 -10.07 -0.75
CA ASN A 284 12.58 -9.27 0.46
C ASN A 284 11.98 -9.90 1.73
N VAL A 285 11.41 -11.12 1.66
CA VAL A 285 10.69 -11.76 2.78
C VAL A 285 11.57 -12.10 3.98
N ASN A 286 12.87 -12.33 3.77
CA ASN A 286 13.79 -12.75 4.83
C ASN A 286 14.29 -11.58 5.70
N VAL A 287 13.91 -10.34 5.38
CA VAL A 287 14.15 -9.21 6.28
C VAL A 287 13.33 -9.39 7.55
N SER A 288 13.96 -9.31 8.71
CA SER A 288 13.32 -9.45 10.00
C SER A 288 13.60 -8.26 10.92
N PHE A 289 12.52 -7.81 11.57
CA PHE A 289 12.50 -6.74 12.56
C PHE A 289 12.30 -7.27 14.00
N ALA A 290 12.42 -8.58 14.22
CA ALA A 290 12.13 -9.20 15.51
C ALA A 290 12.96 -8.63 16.68
N ASN A 291 14.19 -8.18 16.40
CA ASN A 291 15.09 -7.57 17.38
C ASN A 291 15.24 -6.06 17.15
N ALA A 292 14.37 -5.46 16.33
CA ALA A 292 14.54 -4.07 15.93
C ALA A 292 14.17 -3.11 17.06
N THR A 293 15.02 -2.13 17.31
CA THR A 293 14.74 -1.00 18.21
C THR A 293 14.48 0.26 17.38
N ILE A 294 13.50 1.05 17.81
CA ILE A 294 13.11 2.30 17.16
C ILE A 294 13.41 3.45 18.11
N ARG A 295 14.08 4.48 17.60
CA ARG A 295 14.26 5.76 18.28
C ARG A 295 13.74 6.87 17.39
N VAL A 296 12.83 7.69 17.92
CA VAL A 296 12.31 8.88 17.24
C VAL A 296 12.72 10.10 18.05
N THR A 297 13.46 11.02 17.42
CA THR A 297 14.03 12.19 18.08
C THR A 297 13.51 13.46 17.41
N GLY A 298 12.94 14.36 18.21
CA GLY A 298 12.58 15.71 17.81
C GLY A 298 13.53 16.75 18.41
N PRO A 299 13.24 18.05 18.26
CA PRO A 299 14.09 19.14 18.77
C PRO A 299 14.33 19.10 20.27
N SER A 300 13.36 18.59 21.04
CA SER A 300 13.41 18.52 22.51
C SER A 300 13.92 17.17 23.05
N GLY A 301 14.44 16.29 22.19
CA GLY A 301 14.91 14.96 22.56
C GLY A 301 14.02 13.83 22.05
N ASP A 302 14.06 12.69 22.72
CA ASP A 302 13.37 11.48 22.28
C ASP A 302 11.88 11.52 22.58
N LEU A 303 11.09 11.02 21.62
CA LEU A 303 9.65 10.86 21.75
C LEU A 303 9.31 9.42 22.15
N PRO A 304 8.25 9.21 22.96
CA PRO A 304 7.79 7.87 23.31
C PRO A 304 7.33 7.08 22.08
N VAL A 305 7.92 5.89 21.87
CA VAL A 305 7.50 4.91 20.87
C VAL A 305 6.65 3.84 21.54
N THR A 306 5.49 3.54 20.97
CA THR A 306 4.54 2.55 21.50
C THR A 306 3.97 1.68 20.39
N ASN A 307 3.25 0.62 20.78
CA ASN A 307 2.50 -0.26 19.87
C ASN A 307 3.33 -0.80 18.70
N GLN A 308 4.59 -1.17 18.98
CA GLN A 308 5.46 -1.78 17.99
C GLN A 308 4.92 -3.15 17.58
N ALA A 309 4.78 -3.36 16.27
CA ALA A 309 4.37 -4.62 15.68
C ALA A 309 5.19 -4.91 14.42
N THR A 310 5.37 -6.20 14.12
CA THR A 310 6.11 -6.65 12.95
C THR A 310 5.43 -7.84 12.30
N ASP A 311 5.48 -7.91 10.97
CA ASP A 311 5.01 -9.07 10.23
C ASP A 311 5.72 -9.21 8.88
N ASN A 312 5.68 -10.40 8.30
CA ASN A 312 6.15 -10.71 6.95
C ASN A 312 4.98 -11.17 6.05
N ILE A 313 3.76 -10.71 6.33
CA ILE A 313 2.56 -11.05 5.55
C ILE A 313 2.64 -10.35 4.19
N GLY A 314 2.18 -11.00 3.12
CA GLY A 314 2.22 -10.46 1.76
C GLY A 314 1.15 -9.40 1.47
N TYR A 315 1.28 -8.21 2.03
CA TYR A 315 0.58 -7.00 1.57
C TYR A 315 1.62 -6.07 0.95
N GLY A 316 1.83 -6.16 -0.36
CA GLY A 316 3.02 -5.58 -1.01
C GLY A 316 4.30 -6.30 -0.58
N ILE A 317 5.35 -5.56 -0.20
CA ILE A 317 6.58 -6.14 0.33
C ILE A 317 6.30 -6.89 1.65
N PRO A 318 6.73 -8.16 1.79
CA PRO A 318 6.52 -8.98 2.98
C PRO A 318 7.62 -8.80 4.04
N ASN A 319 7.82 -7.56 4.49
CA ASN A 319 8.54 -7.22 5.72
C ASN A 319 8.02 -5.88 6.23
N SER A 320 7.40 -5.85 7.39
CA SER A 320 6.71 -4.67 7.90
C SER A 320 7.09 -4.46 9.35
N LEU A 321 7.54 -3.25 9.68
CA LEU A 321 7.67 -2.73 11.03
C LEU A 321 6.70 -1.57 11.20
N GLN A 322 5.94 -1.56 12.28
CA GLN A 322 4.87 -0.61 12.54
C GLN A 322 4.96 -0.11 13.98
N TRP A 323 4.67 1.17 14.23
CA TRP A 323 4.68 1.75 15.57
C TRP A 323 3.90 3.06 15.63
N GLN A 324 3.66 3.55 16.85
CA GLN A 324 3.10 4.88 17.10
C GLN A 324 4.09 5.74 17.89
N VAL A 325 3.93 7.06 17.76
CA VAL A 325 4.73 8.05 18.47
C VAL A 325 3.79 9.08 19.10
N THR A 326 3.94 9.32 20.40
CA THR A 326 3.18 10.37 21.09
C THR A 326 3.93 11.70 21.02
N GLY A 327 3.20 12.79 20.74
CA GLY A 327 3.77 14.15 20.77
C GLY A 327 4.31 14.65 19.42
N LEU A 328 3.96 14.00 18.30
CA LEU A 328 4.22 14.54 16.97
C LEU A 328 3.45 15.85 16.76
N GLN A 329 4.05 16.78 16.01
CA GLN A 329 3.51 18.10 15.72
C GLN A 329 3.78 18.46 14.25
N GLN A 330 2.91 19.31 13.69
CA GLN A 330 3.14 19.89 12.37
C GLN A 330 4.36 20.81 12.38
N ASN A 331 5.03 20.89 11.23
CA ASN A 331 6.20 21.72 10.98
C ASN A 331 7.43 21.42 11.86
N VAL A 332 7.42 20.30 12.58
CA VAL A 332 8.57 19.81 13.35
C VAL A 332 9.25 18.67 12.60
N SER A 333 10.59 18.73 12.51
CA SER A 333 11.39 17.65 11.92
C SER A 333 11.73 16.59 12.95
N TYR A 334 11.55 15.33 12.57
CA TYR A 334 11.84 14.16 13.39
C TYR A 334 12.85 13.26 12.68
N THR A 335 13.85 12.78 13.42
CA THR A 335 14.76 11.73 12.96
C THR A 335 14.32 10.39 13.51
N VAL A 336 14.14 9.41 12.65
CA VAL A 336 13.85 8.02 13.01
C VAL A 336 15.08 7.19 12.78
N ARG A 337 15.50 6.43 13.80
CA ARG A 337 16.55 5.42 13.70
C ARG A 337 15.97 4.06 14.04
N ILE A 338 16.20 3.08 13.16
CA ILE A 338 15.84 1.68 13.34
C ILE A 338 17.13 0.89 13.37
N ALA A 339 17.39 0.13 14.43
CA ALA A 339 18.59 -0.70 14.57
C ALA A 339 18.20 -2.14 14.90
N GLY A 340 19.11 -3.11 14.68
CA GLY A 340 18.83 -4.53 14.96
C GLY A 340 18.05 -5.24 13.85
N VAL A 341 18.05 -4.69 12.63
CA VAL A 341 17.46 -5.34 11.46
C VAL A 341 18.35 -6.50 11.03
N THR A 342 17.74 -7.63 10.69
CA THR A 342 18.44 -8.81 10.16
C THR A 342 17.90 -9.17 8.79
N GLY A 343 18.72 -9.80 7.94
CA GLY A 343 18.37 -10.09 6.55
C GLY A 343 18.28 -8.85 5.64
N GLY A 344 18.51 -7.65 6.18
CA GLY A 344 18.63 -6.39 5.44
C GLY A 344 20.00 -6.22 4.78
N THR A 345 20.15 -5.23 3.88
CA THR A 345 21.46 -4.81 3.35
C THR A 345 22.34 -4.14 4.41
N THR A 346 21.71 -3.64 5.47
CA THR A 346 22.32 -3.09 6.68
C THR A 346 21.51 -3.49 7.91
N SER A 347 22.13 -3.45 9.07
CA SER A 347 21.49 -3.71 10.37
C SER A 347 20.84 -2.47 10.99
N SER A 348 21.02 -1.30 10.37
CA SER A 348 20.39 -0.06 10.82
C SER A 348 20.00 0.87 9.68
N TYR A 349 18.85 1.52 9.82
CA TYR A 349 18.30 2.51 8.90
C TYR A 349 18.02 3.81 9.64
N GLN A 350 18.13 4.93 8.91
CA GLN A 350 17.80 6.24 9.43
C GLN A 350 17.10 7.05 8.33
N TYR A 351 16.05 7.76 8.71
CA TYR A 351 15.37 8.71 7.84
C TYR A 351 14.81 9.87 8.67
N VAL A 352 14.42 10.93 7.97
CA VAL A 352 13.79 12.11 8.57
C VAL A 352 12.40 12.31 8.01
N PHE A 353 11.50 12.90 8.80
CA PHE A 353 10.22 13.37 8.29
C PHE A 353 9.76 14.64 9.01
N ARG A 354 8.91 15.40 8.35
CA ARG A 354 8.20 16.56 8.90
C ARG A 354 6.78 16.57 8.34
N ILE A 355 5.80 16.79 9.22
CA ILE A 355 4.40 16.90 8.81
C ILE A 355 4.14 18.32 8.32
N ILE A 356 3.82 18.51 7.04
CA ILE A 356 3.58 19.83 6.44
C ILE A 356 2.08 20.08 6.20
N PRO A 357 1.63 21.35 6.15
CA PRO A 357 0.25 21.71 5.84
C PRO A 357 -0.26 21.19 4.50
#